data_AF-A0A564JK27-F1
#
_entry.id   AF-A0A564JK27-F1
#
_cell.length_a   1.000
_cell.length_b   1.000
_cell.length_c   1.000
_cell.angle_alpha   90.00
_cell.angle_beta   90.00
_cell.angle_gamma   90.00
#
_symmetry.space_group_name_H-M   'P 1'
#
loop_
_entity.id
_entity.type
_entity.pdbx_description
1 polymer ?
#
loop_
_entity_poly.entity_id
_entity_poly.type
_entity_poly.pdbx_seq_one_letter_code
_entity_poly.pdbx_strand_id
1 'polypeptide(L)'
;MRRPEHSVYTEILTTEKHARSPKLVFVGIEYITLTIIRGNMEKNEGYIRKEGTTEHLVYLDREGQELTKLINNEKTMLIRGASGKKSPLGGRAKEGDVVYFVEKGGSLRVTHRAVIENVTEKEKMSPEESALFIAEFKKELNLSAKQYARWCGKKCLGVYQVSRPEEIIPFTYYRKSNMDDWIITDDINKLRMVE
;
A
#
# COMPACT_ATOMS: atom_id res chain seq x y z
N MET A 1 -3.41 59.50 20.09
CA MET A 1 -2.12 58.79 20.08
C MET A 1 -2.03 57.90 21.32
N ARG A 2 -1.74 56.61 21.09
CA ARG A 2 -1.14 55.57 21.97
C ARG A 2 -1.66 55.33 23.41
N ARG A 3 -2.36 54.20 23.53
CA ARG A 3 -2.29 53.09 24.54
C ARG A 3 -0.93 52.91 25.29
N PRO A 4 -0.78 51.98 26.28
CA PRO A 4 -1.78 51.23 27.09
C PRO A 4 -1.41 51.01 28.59
N GLU A 5 -2.39 50.44 29.32
CA GLU A 5 -2.38 49.45 30.41
C GLU A 5 -1.09 49.10 31.18
N HIS A 6 -1.19 49.14 32.52
CA HIS A 6 -0.43 48.32 33.47
C HIS A 6 -1.24 48.03 34.75
N SER A 7 -1.42 46.74 35.03
CA SER A 7 -1.05 46.01 36.27
C SER A 7 -1.63 46.37 37.66
N VAL A 8 -1.74 45.29 38.45
CA VAL A 8 -1.63 45.13 39.92
C VAL A 8 -2.95 44.92 40.69
N TYR A 9 -3.02 43.79 41.42
CA TYR A 9 -3.42 43.57 42.85
C TYR A 9 -3.66 42.05 43.04
N THR A 10 -3.23 41.27 44.05
CA THR A 10 -2.33 41.28 45.23
C THR A 10 -2.38 39.83 45.75
N GLU A 11 -1.25 39.13 45.98
CA GLU A 11 -0.63 38.73 47.27
C GLU A 11 -1.50 37.93 48.28
N ILE A 12 -1.07 36.96 49.12
CA ILE A 12 0.15 36.17 49.42
C ILE A 12 -0.26 34.95 50.31
N LEU A 13 0.59 33.92 50.26
CA LEU A 13 0.79 32.65 50.99
C LEU A 13 0.47 32.52 52.50
N THR A 14 0.26 31.26 52.94
CA THR A 14 0.94 30.49 54.04
C THR A 14 0.05 29.27 54.43
N THR A 15 0.45 28.04 54.81
CA THR A 15 1.71 27.35 55.13
C THR A 15 1.47 25.82 55.17
N GLU A 16 2.55 25.06 54.97
CA GLU A 16 2.74 23.60 54.95
C GLU A 16 2.33 22.81 56.23
N LYS A 17 2.06 21.49 56.11
CA LYS A 17 2.92 20.36 56.62
C LYS A 17 2.25 18.97 56.70
N HIS A 18 3.05 17.94 56.38
CA HIS A 18 3.00 16.51 56.77
C HIS A 18 1.92 15.61 56.14
N ALA A 19 2.07 14.30 55.90
CA ALA A 19 3.18 13.36 55.63
C ALA A 19 2.52 11.96 55.47
N ARG A 20 2.88 11.22 54.40
CA ARG A 20 2.90 9.73 54.24
C ARG A 20 1.64 8.85 54.53
N SER A 21 1.13 8.28 53.42
CA SER A 21 0.65 6.89 53.15
C SER A 21 -0.55 6.32 53.93
N PRO A 22 -1.50 5.62 53.27
CA PRO A 22 -1.25 4.20 52.95
C PRO A 22 -1.87 3.63 51.65
N LYS A 23 -1.16 2.60 51.15
CA LYS A 23 -1.63 1.35 50.54
C LYS A 23 -2.26 1.36 49.14
N LEU A 24 -1.35 1.06 48.21
CA LEU A 24 -1.49 0.19 47.05
C LEU A 24 -2.44 -1.01 47.31
N VAL A 25 -3.50 -1.11 46.50
CA VAL A 25 -4.20 -2.38 46.22
C VAL A 25 -4.28 -2.47 44.70
N PHE A 26 -3.44 -3.32 44.12
CA PHE A 26 -3.60 -3.78 42.73
C PHE A 26 -4.62 -4.93 42.73
N VAL A 27 -5.53 -4.94 41.76
CA VAL A 27 -5.67 -5.97 40.72
C VAL A 27 -7.02 -5.74 40.03
N GLY A 28 -6.98 -5.39 38.74
CA GLY A 28 -8.16 -5.24 37.90
C GLY A 28 -7.73 -4.73 36.53
N ILE A 29 -7.15 -5.61 35.71
CA ILE A 29 -6.84 -5.31 34.32
C ILE A 29 -8.16 -5.39 33.55
N GLU A 30 -8.83 -4.26 33.38
CA GLU A 30 -9.93 -4.15 32.42
C GLU A 30 -9.35 -4.02 31.02
N TYR A 31 -9.66 -5.00 30.16
CA TYR A 31 -9.31 -4.99 28.75
C TYR A 31 -10.12 -3.89 28.04
N ILE A 32 -9.46 -2.80 27.68
CA ILE A 32 -10.05 -1.74 26.85
C ILE A 32 -10.13 -2.30 25.42
N THR A 33 -11.33 -2.69 24.98
CA THR A 33 -11.60 -2.96 23.57
C THR A 33 -11.49 -1.65 22.78
N LEU A 34 -10.48 -1.55 21.90
CA LEU A 34 -10.38 -0.47 20.92
C LEU A 34 -11.57 -0.53 19.94
N THR A 35 -12.49 0.42 20.07
CA THR A 35 -13.50 0.72 19.05
C THR A 35 -12.80 1.34 17.84
N ILE A 36 -12.52 0.54 16.81
CA ILE A 36 -12.06 1.04 15.51
C ILE A 36 -13.24 1.76 14.85
N ILE A 37 -13.09 3.07 14.67
CA ILE A 37 -13.98 3.89 13.86
C ILE A 37 -13.91 3.37 12.42
N ARG A 38 -14.90 2.57 12.03
CA ARG A 38 -15.11 2.18 10.63
C ARG A 38 -15.51 3.43 9.84
N GLY A 39 -14.57 3.93 9.05
CA GLY A 39 -14.87 4.90 8.00
C GLY A 39 -15.92 4.32 7.06
N ASN A 40 -17.04 5.03 6.93
CA ASN A 40 -18.02 4.78 5.88
C ASN A 40 -17.37 5.07 4.52
N MET A 41 -17.14 4.02 3.72
CA MET A 41 -16.92 4.16 2.28
C MET A 41 -18.19 3.70 1.56
N GLU A 42 -18.73 4.61 0.75
CA GLU A 42 -19.93 4.43 -0.04
C GLU A 42 -19.80 3.23 -1.00
N LYS A 43 -20.85 2.40 -1.01
CA LYS A 43 -20.94 1.20 -1.83
C LYS A 43 -21.24 1.60 -3.27
N ASN A 44 -20.31 1.34 -4.19
CA ASN A 44 -20.64 1.22 -5.60
C ASN A 44 -21.05 -0.24 -5.89
N GLU A 45 -22.27 -0.41 -6.39
CA GLU A 45 -22.88 -1.67 -6.77
C GLU A 45 -22.08 -2.37 -7.87
N GLY A 46 -21.78 -3.65 -7.68
CA GLY A 46 -21.34 -4.51 -8.78
C GLY A 46 -20.29 -5.59 -8.51
N TYR A 47 -19.90 -5.94 -7.27
CA TYR A 47 -19.03 -7.11 -7.04
C TYR A 47 -19.32 -7.81 -5.71
N ILE A 48 -19.70 -9.09 -5.78
CA ILE A 48 -19.83 -9.99 -4.62
C ILE A 48 -18.42 -10.34 -4.15
N ARG A 49 -18.09 -10.02 -2.89
CA ARG A 49 -16.79 -10.26 -2.26
C ARG A 49 -16.54 -11.76 -2.16
N LYS A 50 -15.50 -12.28 -2.83
CA LYS A 50 -15.04 -13.67 -2.63
C LYS A 50 -14.20 -13.73 -1.35
N GLU A 51 -14.64 -14.53 -0.37
CA GLU A 51 -13.81 -14.90 0.78
C GLU A 51 -12.63 -15.76 0.31
N GLY A 52 -11.41 -15.45 0.76
CA GLY A 52 -10.16 -16.10 0.35
C GLY A 52 -9.09 -15.11 -0.14
N THR A 53 -7.81 -15.40 0.08
CA THR A 53 -6.67 -14.61 -0.44
C THR A 53 -6.52 -14.85 -1.94
N THR A 54 -6.43 -13.78 -2.73
CA THR A 54 -6.16 -13.89 -4.17
C THR A 54 -4.66 -13.84 -4.39
N GLU A 55 -4.18 -14.56 -5.40
CA GLU A 55 -2.78 -14.53 -5.78
C GLU A 55 -2.59 -13.74 -7.07
N HIS A 56 -1.45 -13.07 -7.17
CA HIS A 56 -1.13 -12.19 -8.28
C HIS A 56 0.25 -12.54 -8.81
N LEU A 57 0.43 -12.49 -10.13
CA LEU A 57 1.74 -12.55 -10.77
C LEU A 57 1.98 -11.23 -11.50
N VAL A 58 3.02 -10.51 -11.11
CA VAL A 58 3.31 -9.16 -11.60
C VAL A 58 4.62 -9.15 -12.37
N TYR A 59 4.58 -8.57 -13.57
CA TYR A 59 5.77 -8.34 -14.37
C TYR A 59 6.49 -7.09 -13.90
N LEU A 60 7.75 -7.27 -13.52
CA LEU A 60 8.67 -6.22 -13.14
C LEU A 60 9.56 -5.83 -14.31
N ASP A 61 9.85 -4.53 -14.43
CA ASP A 61 10.77 -4.01 -15.41
C ASP A 61 12.22 -4.33 -15.02
N ARG A 62 12.84 -5.21 -15.81
CA ARG A 62 14.23 -5.63 -15.63
C ARG A 62 15.21 -4.49 -15.87
N GLU A 63 14.95 -3.63 -16.88
CA GLU A 63 15.80 -2.47 -17.17
C GLU A 63 15.77 -1.46 -16.02
N GLY A 64 14.60 -1.31 -15.38
CA GLY A 64 14.40 -0.45 -14.22
C GLY A 64 14.85 -1.06 -12.89
N GLN A 65 15.35 -2.30 -12.90
CA GLN A 65 15.77 -3.08 -11.72
C GLN A 65 14.72 -3.12 -10.60
N GLU A 66 13.44 -3.22 -10.96
CA GLU A 66 12.35 -3.10 -9.97
C GLU A 66 12.42 -4.16 -8.87
N LEU A 67 12.78 -5.40 -9.21
CA LEU A 67 12.90 -6.48 -8.22
C LEU A 67 14.01 -6.18 -7.21
N THR A 68 15.19 -5.78 -7.67
CA THR A 68 16.32 -5.39 -6.82
C THR A 68 15.94 -4.25 -5.89
N LYS A 69 15.24 -3.22 -6.41
CA LYS A 69 14.76 -2.09 -5.60
C LYS A 69 13.77 -2.53 -4.51
N LEU A 70 12.86 -3.46 -4.82
CA LEU A 70 11.94 -4.01 -3.83
C LEU A 70 12.69 -4.79 -2.74
N ILE A 71 13.67 -5.62 -3.10
CA ILE A 71 14.48 -6.40 -2.15
C ILE A 71 15.31 -5.48 -1.23
N ASN A 72 15.90 -4.42 -1.80
CA ASN A 72 16.68 -3.42 -1.08
C ASN A 72 15.82 -2.41 -0.30
N ASN A 73 14.49 -2.51 -0.37
CA ASN A 73 13.55 -1.56 0.23
C ASN A 73 13.71 -0.11 -0.28
N GLU A 74 14.24 0.05 -1.50
CA GLU A 74 14.32 1.31 -2.23
C GLU A 74 13.02 1.63 -2.97
N LYS A 75 12.17 0.62 -3.16
CA LYS A 75 10.82 0.68 -3.71
C LYS A 75 9.94 -0.18 -2.84
N THR A 76 8.73 0.28 -2.53
CA THR A 76 7.77 -0.44 -1.69
C THR A 76 6.37 -0.51 -2.31
N MET A 77 6.13 0.26 -3.39
CA MET A 77 4.86 0.26 -4.10
C MET A 77 5.00 -0.22 -5.56
N LEU A 78 4.03 -1.00 -6.00
CA LEU A 78 3.77 -1.33 -7.40
C LEU A 78 2.76 -0.34 -7.98
N ILE A 79 2.78 -0.13 -9.30
CA ILE A 79 1.84 0.75 -9.99
C ILE A 79 1.23 0.05 -11.20
N ARG A 80 -0.07 0.26 -11.40
CA ARG A 80 -0.79 -0.14 -12.60
C ARG A 80 -1.71 0.98 -13.06
N GLY A 81 -1.79 1.17 -14.37
CA GLY A 81 -2.67 2.15 -14.97
C GLY A 81 -3.55 1.56 -16.07
N ALA A 82 -4.73 2.15 -16.25
CA ALA A 82 -5.63 1.87 -17.35
C ALA A 82 -5.96 3.17 -18.10
N SER A 83 -6.03 3.07 -19.43
CA SER A 83 -6.52 4.17 -20.28
C SER A 83 -8.06 4.26 -20.33
N GLY A 84 -8.75 3.23 -19.81
CA GLY A 84 -10.21 3.13 -19.77
C GLY A 84 -10.86 3.88 -18.61
N LYS A 85 -12.18 3.69 -18.43
CA LYS A 85 -13.00 4.36 -17.41
C LYS A 85 -13.07 3.62 -16.05
N LYS A 86 -12.40 2.49 -15.91
CA LYS A 86 -12.47 1.62 -14.72
C LYS A 86 -11.08 1.39 -14.12
N SER A 87 -11.05 1.06 -12.83
CA SER A 87 -9.88 0.66 -12.07
C SER A 87 -9.00 -0.34 -12.84
N PRO A 88 -7.66 -0.21 -12.76
CA PRO A 88 -6.73 -1.02 -13.52
C PRO A 88 -6.86 -2.53 -13.28
N LEU A 89 -7.21 -2.92 -12.05
CA LEU A 89 -7.46 -4.32 -11.70
C LEU A 89 -8.94 -4.61 -11.46
N GLY A 90 -9.81 -3.60 -11.57
CA GLY A 90 -11.24 -3.73 -11.32
C GLY A 90 -11.56 -4.08 -9.86
N GLY A 91 -10.77 -3.56 -8.91
CA GLY A 91 -10.92 -3.84 -7.48
C GLY A 91 -10.61 -5.28 -7.06
N ARG A 92 -9.91 -6.06 -7.89
CA ARG A 92 -9.60 -7.48 -7.63
C ARG A 92 -8.36 -7.71 -6.76
N ALA A 93 -7.49 -6.71 -6.61
CA ALA A 93 -6.37 -6.76 -5.68
C ALA A 93 -6.78 -6.10 -4.36
N LYS A 94 -6.49 -6.76 -3.25
CA LYS A 94 -6.84 -6.30 -1.91
C LYS A 94 -5.69 -6.52 -0.93
N GLU A 95 -5.79 -5.83 0.20
CA GLU A 95 -4.90 -6.05 1.35
C GLU A 95 -4.95 -7.52 1.80
N GLY A 96 -3.78 -8.10 2.05
CA GLY A 96 -3.60 -9.50 2.40
C GLY A 96 -3.44 -10.45 1.20
N ASP A 97 -3.60 -9.99 -0.04
CA ASP A 97 -3.32 -10.81 -1.22
C ASP A 97 -1.82 -11.06 -1.41
N VAL A 98 -1.47 -12.20 -2.01
CA VAL A 98 -0.07 -12.58 -2.27
C VAL A 98 0.32 -12.19 -3.68
N VAL A 99 1.50 -11.57 -3.84
CA VAL A 99 2.04 -11.13 -5.13
C VAL A 99 3.35 -11.83 -5.40
N TYR A 100 3.46 -12.46 -6.56
CA TYR A 100 4.64 -13.10 -7.08
C TYR A 100 5.26 -12.24 -8.17
N PHE A 101 6.60 -12.22 -8.22
CA PHE A 101 7.33 -11.36 -9.14
C PHE A 101 7.99 -12.14 -10.28
N VAL A 102 7.81 -11.65 -11.50
CA VAL A 102 8.49 -12.17 -12.69
C VAL A 102 9.10 -11.02 -13.48
N GLU A 103 10.33 -11.18 -13.96
CA GLU A 103 10.98 -10.12 -14.75
C GLU A 103 10.55 -10.18 -16.23
N LYS A 104 10.18 -9.02 -16.78
CA LYS A 104 9.82 -8.88 -18.19
C LYS A 104 11.04 -9.16 -19.09
N GLY A 105 10.86 -10.02 -20.09
CA GLY A 105 11.93 -10.39 -21.03
C GLY A 105 13.03 -11.27 -20.42
N GLY A 106 12.84 -11.77 -19.20
CA GLY A 106 13.74 -12.73 -18.55
C GLY A 106 13.34 -14.19 -18.80
N SER A 107 13.88 -15.09 -17.98
CA SER A 107 13.64 -16.53 -18.03
C SER A 107 12.24 -16.97 -17.55
N LEU A 108 11.32 -16.02 -17.33
CA LEU A 108 10.01 -16.25 -16.69
C LEU A 108 10.11 -16.96 -15.34
N ARG A 109 11.26 -16.85 -14.67
CA ARG A 109 11.50 -17.47 -13.37
C ARG A 109 10.94 -16.58 -12.27
N VAL A 110 10.14 -17.18 -11.39
CA VAL A 110 9.61 -16.55 -10.19
C VAL A 110 10.46 -17.01 -9.02
N THR A 111 11.00 -16.07 -8.27
CA THR A 111 11.94 -16.34 -7.16
C THR A 111 11.52 -15.69 -5.86
N HIS A 112 10.65 -14.68 -5.91
CA HIS A 112 10.22 -13.91 -4.75
C HIS A 112 8.70 -13.70 -4.76
N ARG A 113 8.16 -13.53 -3.56
CA ARG A 113 6.78 -13.08 -3.34
C ARG A 113 6.74 -11.96 -2.28
N ALA A 114 5.62 -11.27 -2.20
CA ALA A 114 5.28 -10.33 -1.13
C ALA A 114 3.78 -10.38 -0.84
N VAL A 115 3.33 -9.63 0.17
CA VAL A 115 1.93 -9.45 0.51
C VAL A 115 1.52 -8.01 0.23
N ILE A 116 0.33 -7.78 -0.32
CA ILE A 116 -0.23 -6.43 -0.47
C ILE A 116 -0.65 -5.91 0.90
N GLU A 117 -0.07 -4.81 1.34
CA GLU A 117 -0.34 -4.18 2.62
C GLU A 117 -1.38 -3.07 2.51
N ASN A 118 -1.34 -2.31 1.41
CA ASN A 118 -2.30 -1.25 1.15
C ASN A 118 -2.58 -1.09 -0.35
N VAL A 119 -3.82 -0.74 -0.67
CA VAL A 119 -4.26 -0.49 -2.05
C VAL A 119 -4.88 0.89 -2.15
N THR A 120 -4.33 1.72 -3.04
CA THR A 120 -4.89 3.03 -3.36
C THR A 120 -5.14 3.13 -4.86
N GLU A 121 -6.41 3.25 -5.25
CA GLU A 121 -6.82 3.42 -6.64
C GLU A 121 -7.55 4.74 -6.84
N LYS A 122 -7.24 5.44 -7.94
CA LYS A 122 -7.97 6.61 -8.40
C LYS A 122 -8.43 6.41 -9.83
N GLU A 123 -9.68 6.76 -10.08
CA GLU A 123 -10.32 6.68 -11.40
C GLU A 123 -10.67 8.09 -11.91
N LYS A 124 -10.90 8.19 -13.23
CA LYS A 124 -11.38 9.42 -13.91
C LYS A 124 -10.47 10.66 -13.71
N MET A 125 -9.17 10.45 -13.57
CA MET A 125 -8.18 11.52 -13.44
C MET A 125 -7.93 12.25 -14.77
N SER A 126 -7.65 13.55 -14.68
CA SER A 126 -6.99 14.32 -15.73
C SER A 126 -5.50 13.91 -15.86
N PRO A 127 -4.83 14.28 -16.96
CA PRO A 127 -3.39 14.07 -17.08
C PRO A 127 -2.58 14.71 -15.95
N GLU A 128 -2.96 15.91 -15.51
CA GLU A 128 -2.32 16.64 -14.41
C GLU A 128 -2.55 15.93 -13.08
N GLU A 129 -3.78 15.49 -12.80
CA GLU A 129 -4.12 14.73 -11.58
C GLU A 129 -3.35 13.42 -11.50
N SER A 130 -3.17 12.72 -12.63
CA SER A 130 -2.38 11.50 -12.69
C SER A 130 -0.90 11.74 -12.36
N ALA A 131 -0.34 12.87 -12.79
CA ALA A 131 1.03 13.25 -12.48
C ALA A 131 1.19 13.59 -10.99
N LEU A 132 0.23 14.34 -10.42
CA LEU A 132 0.19 14.66 -8.99
C LEU A 132 0.06 13.39 -8.14
N PHE A 133 -0.78 12.44 -8.55
CA PHE A 133 -0.92 11.16 -7.87
C PHE A 133 0.38 10.36 -7.86
N ILE A 134 1.10 10.28 -8.98
CA ILE A 134 2.41 9.62 -9.01
C ILE A 134 3.44 10.37 -8.15
N ALA A 135 3.37 11.70 -8.11
CA ALA A 135 4.27 12.53 -7.31
C ALA A 135 4.08 12.32 -5.79
N GLU A 136 2.83 12.09 -5.35
CA GLU A 136 2.48 11.75 -3.96
C GLU A 136 3.24 10.51 -3.46
N PHE A 137 3.39 9.50 -4.32
CA PHE A 137 4.07 8.23 -4.02
C PHE A 137 5.45 8.11 -4.67
N LYS A 138 6.10 9.23 -5.00
CA LYS A 138 7.33 9.23 -5.80
C LYS A 138 8.45 8.42 -5.14
N LYS A 139 8.58 8.51 -3.82
CA LYS A 139 9.63 7.83 -3.05
C LYS A 139 9.38 6.33 -3.01
N GLU A 140 8.15 5.93 -2.70
CA GLU A 140 7.70 4.55 -2.55
C GLU A 140 7.70 3.81 -3.89
N LEU A 141 7.38 4.51 -4.98
CA LEU A 141 7.37 3.94 -6.32
C LEU A 141 8.77 3.88 -6.96
N ASN A 142 9.66 4.84 -6.66
CA ASN A 142 11.03 4.93 -7.19
C ASN A 142 11.14 4.58 -8.70
N LEU A 143 10.26 5.23 -9.49
CA LEU A 143 10.12 4.98 -10.93
C LEU A 143 11.28 5.58 -11.72
N SER A 144 11.70 4.88 -12.77
CA SER A 144 12.55 5.45 -13.82
C SER A 144 11.78 6.49 -14.65
N ALA A 145 12.50 7.35 -15.37
CA ALA A 145 11.88 8.33 -16.27
C ALA A 145 10.97 7.66 -17.34
N LYS A 146 11.38 6.48 -17.84
CA LYS A 146 10.61 5.68 -18.79
C LYS A 146 9.30 5.16 -18.19
N GLN A 147 9.35 4.68 -16.95
CA GLN A 147 8.16 4.23 -16.22
C GLN A 147 7.24 5.40 -15.87
N TYR A 148 7.80 6.52 -15.42
CA TYR A 148 7.03 7.73 -15.16
C TYR A 148 6.27 8.19 -16.40
N ALA A 149 6.95 8.31 -17.55
CA ALA A 149 6.32 8.68 -18.82
C ALA A 149 5.24 7.68 -19.27
N ARG A 150 5.36 6.40 -18.92
CA ARG A 150 4.35 5.37 -19.22
C ARG A 150 3.05 5.55 -18.44
N TRP A 151 3.15 5.98 -17.17
CA TRP A 151 2.01 6.09 -16.25
C TRP A 151 1.41 7.50 -16.19
N CYS A 152 2.23 8.53 -16.42
CA CYS A 152 1.78 9.91 -16.51
C CYS A 152 0.76 10.04 -17.65
N GLY A 153 -0.38 10.68 -17.37
CA GLY A 153 -1.48 10.86 -18.32
C GLY A 153 -2.55 9.75 -18.31
N LYS A 154 -2.41 8.72 -17.48
CA LYS A 154 -3.44 7.65 -17.38
C LYS A 154 -4.64 8.14 -16.57
N LYS A 155 -5.84 7.86 -17.09
CA LYS A 155 -7.11 8.26 -16.48
C LYS A 155 -7.44 7.46 -15.22
N CYS A 156 -6.92 6.24 -15.10
CA CYS A 156 -7.05 5.43 -13.89
C CYS A 156 -5.68 4.88 -13.50
N LEU A 157 -5.30 5.06 -12.24
CA LEU A 157 -4.06 4.54 -11.65
C LEU A 157 -4.38 3.84 -10.34
N GLY A 158 -3.65 2.77 -10.06
CA GLY A 158 -3.64 2.07 -8.80
C GLY A 158 -2.21 1.88 -8.34
N VAL A 159 -1.95 2.20 -7.07
CA VAL A 159 -0.69 1.88 -6.38
C VAL A 159 -0.97 0.84 -5.30
N TYR A 160 -0.04 -0.10 -5.19
CA TYR A 160 -0.16 -1.26 -4.30
C TYR A 160 1.10 -1.32 -3.46
N GLN A 161 0.98 -0.94 -2.19
CA GLN A 161 2.04 -1.11 -1.21
C GLN A 161 2.19 -2.60 -0.93
N VAL A 162 3.42 -3.09 -0.98
CA VAL A 162 3.76 -4.48 -0.71
C VAL A 162 4.75 -4.58 0.44
N SER A 163 4.65 -5.67 1.18
CA SER A 163 5.64 -6.06 2.18
C SER A 163 7.00 -6.27 1.54
N ARG A 164 8.04 -6.33 2.37
CA ARG A 164 9.38 -6.71 1.91
C ARG A 164 9.32 -8.06 1.19
N PRO A 165 9.90 -8.20 -0.02
CA PRO A 165 9.91 -9.47 -0.72
C PRO A 165 10.61 -10.58 0.06
N GLU A 166 10.01 -11.76 0.04
CA GLU A 166 10.56 -13.00 0.59
C GLU A 166 10.98 -13.92 -0.56
N GLU A 167 12.12 -14.59 -0.40
CA GLU A 167 12.53 -15.66 -1.30
C GLU A 167 11.58 -16.86 -1.20
N ILE A 168 11.33 -17.50 -2.33
CA ILE A 168 10.56 -18.75 -2.41
C ILE A 168 11.34 -19.81 -3.17
N ILE A 169 10.88 -21.06 -3.09
CA ILE A 169 11.35 -22.11 -3.98
C ILE A 169 11.05 -21.66 -5.42
N PRO A 170 12.09 -21.44 -6.25
CA PRO A 170 11.87 -20.88 -7.57
C PRO A 170 11.08 -21.82 -8.46
N PHE A 171 10.21 -21.26 -9.28
CA PHE A 171 9.50 -22.00 -10.31
C PHE A 171 9.47 -21.19 -11.61
N THR A 172 9.24 -21.88 -12.72
CA THR A 172 9.13 -21.23 -14.02
C THR A 172 7.66 -21.03 -14.38
N TYR A 173 7.31 -19.80 -14.71
CA TYR A 173 5.98 -19.41 -15.16
C TYR A 173 5.78 -19.77 -16.64
N TYR A 174 4.65 -20.40 -16.96
CA TYR A 174 4.24 -20.64 -18.34
C TYR A 174 3.45 -19.44 -18.87
N ARG A 175 4.07 -18.65 -19.75
CA ARG A 175 3.37 -17.53 -20.38
C ARG A 175 2.33 -18.01 -21.39
N LYS A 176 1.07 -18.05 -20.97
CA LYS A 176 -0.08 -18.07 -21.89
C LYS A 176 -0.08 -16.77 -22.70
N SER A 177 -0.75 -16.75 -23.87
CA SER A 177 -0.85 -15.61 -24.81
C SER A 177 -1.61 -14.39 -24.25
N ASN A 178 -1.27 -13.98 -23.04
CA ASN A 178 -1.77 -12.81 -22.35
C ASN A 178 -0.71 -11.70 -22.41
N MET A 179 -1.17 -10.52 -22.82
CA MET A 179 -0.37 -9.30 -22.93
C MET A 179 -0.34 -8.49 -21.63
N ASP A 180 -1.14 -8.86 -20.62
CA ASP A 180 -1.19 -8.13 -19.35
C ASP A 180 0.09 -8.29 -18.53
N ASP A 181 0.59 -7.17 -18.01
CA ASP A 181 1.74 -7.14 -17.08
C ASP A 181 1.34 -7.50 -15.63
N TRP A 182 0.07 -7.86 -15.38
CA TRP A 182 -0.45 -8.26 -14.08
C TRP A 182 -1.51 -9.35 -14.28
N ILE A 183 -1.29 -10.51 -13.68
CA ILE A 183 -2.18 -11.67 -13.79
C ILE A 183 -2.75 -11.96 -12.42
N ILE A 184 -4.08 -12.05 -12.34
CA ILE A 184 -4.80 -12.42 -11.12
C ILE A 184 -5.18 -13.88 -11.24
N THR A 185 -4.90 -14.66 -10.19
CA THR A 185 -5.22 -16.08 -10.12
C THR A 185 -5.70 -16.45 -8.73
N ASP A 186 -6.48 -17.51 -8.64
CA ASP A 186 -6.86 -18.13 -7.37
C ASP A 186 -5.81 -19.12 -6.87
N ASP A 187 -4.89 -19.56 -7.74
CA ASP A 187 -3.80 -20.49 -7.40
C ASP A 187 -2.64 -20.36 -8.39
N ILE A 188 -1.49 -19.89 -7.90
CA ILE A 188 -0.24 -19.68 -8.62
C ILE A 188 0.29 -20.97 -9.23
N ASN A 189 -0.04 -22.14 -8.66
CA ASN A 189 0.40 -23.43 -9.19
C ASN A 189 -0.17 -23.70 -10.58
N LYS A 190 -1.35 -23.15 -10.90
CA LYS A 190 -1.95 -23.25 -12.24
C LYS A 190 -1.17 -22.50 -13.32
N LEU A 191 -0.29 -21.60 -12.91
CA LEU A 191 0.56 -20.80 -13.79
C LEU A 191 1.98 -21.37 -13.93
N ARG A 192 2.33 -22.39 -13.14
CA ARG A 192 3.63 -23.05 -13.22
C ARG A 192 3.72 -23.89 -14.49
N MET A 193 4.90 -23.95 -15.10
CA MET A 193 5.20 -25.03 -16.04
C MET A 193 5.20 -26.35 -15.26
N VAL A 194 4.39 -27.29 -15.74
CA VAL A 194 4.45 -28.69 -15.31
C VAL A 194 5.49 -29.34 -16.22
N GLU A 195 6.56 -29.89 -15.63
CA GLU A 195 7.53 -30.73 -16.34
C GLU A 195 6.92 -32.07 -16.74
#